data_AF-A0A1Q8BMN6-F1
#
_entry.id   AF-A0A1Q8BMN6-F1
#
_cell.length_a   1.000
_cell.length_b   1.000
_cell.length_c   1.000
_cell.angle_alpha   90.00
_cell.angle_beta   90.00
_cell.angle_gamma   90.00
#
_symmetry.space_group_name_H-M   'P 1'
#
loop_
_entity.id
_entity.type
_entity.pdbx_description
1 polymer ?
#
loop_
_entity_poly.entity_id
_entity_poly.type
_entity_poly.pdbx_seq_one_letter_code
_entity_poly.pdbx_strand_id
1 'polypeptide(L)' 'MLSDPTHKTTQKFGAWQKKQFMGRTFMGIVRSSFLIGKTGKIEEVWPLVKAKGHPAAVLKRLSQK' A
#
# COMPACT_ATOMS: atom_id res chain seq x y z
N MET A 1 -7.38 13.36 -3.22
CA MET A 1 -6.58 12.20 -3.69
C MET A 1 -5.32 12.73 -4.37
N LEU A 2 -4.19 12.05 -4.24
CA LEU A 2 -2.96 12.39 -4.97
C LEU A 2 -2.95 11.65 -6.32
N SER A 3 -2.39 12.28 -7.36
CA SER A 3 -2.22 11.68 -8.68
C SER A 3 -0.77 11.24 -8.87
N ASP A 4 -0.55 9.97 -9.24
CA ASP A 4 0.78 9.38 -9.55
C ASP A 4 0.76 8.77 -10.97
N PRO A 5 0.62 9.59 -12.03
CA PRO A 5 0.46 9.09 -13.40
C PRO A 5 1.69 8.37 -13.94
N THR A 6 2.86 8.64 -13.35
CA THR A 6 4.14 7.99 -13.73
C THR A 6 4.48 6.78 -12.88
N HIS A 7 3.65 6.44 -11.90
CA HIS A 7 3.86 5.36 -10.94
C HIS A 7 5.17 5.45 -10.14
N LYS A 8 5.85 6.60 -10.11
CA LYS A 8 7.16 6.75 -9.45
C LYS A 8 7.03 6.54 -7.94
N THR A 9 5.97 7.07 -7.35
CA THR A 9 5.73 6.95 -5.91
C THR A 9 5.31 5.52 -5.58
N THR A 10 4.33 4.98 -6.29
CA THR A 10 3.86 3.61 -6.09
C THR A 10 4.95 2.54 -6.33
N GLN A 11 5.90 2.78 -7.24
CA GLN A 11 7.10 1.95 -7.40
C GLN A 11 8.05 2.02 -6.19
N LYS A 12 8.34 3.22 -5.69
CA LYS A 12 9.20 3.40 -4.50
C LYS A 12 8.63 2.71 -3.26
N PHE A 13 7.32 2.72 -3.11
CA PHE A 13 6.62 2.00 -2.03
C PHE A 13 6.44 0.50 -2.31
N GLY A 14 6.89 -0.01 -3.46
CA GLY A 14 6.74 -1.41 -3.85
C GLY A 14 5.30 -1.84 -4.11
N ALA A 15 4.37 -0.90 -4.27
CA ALA A 15 2.95 -1.15 -4.57
C ALA A 15 2.71 -1.38 -6.07
N TRP A 16 3.63 -0.99 -6.94
CA TRP A 16 3.60 -1.31 -8.37
C TRP A 16 4.31 -2.63 -8.63
N GLN A 17 3.53 -3.70 -8.82
CA GLN A 17 4.06 -5.07 -8.88
C GLN A 17 3.59 -5.80 -10.15
N LYS A 18 4.34 -6.83 -10.52
CA LYS A 18 3.99 -7.75 -11.60
C LYS A 18 2.85 -8.65 -11.14
N LYS A 19 1.75 -8.69 -11.90
CA LYS A 19 0.58 -9.52 -11.65
C LYS A 19 0.37 -10.45 -12.82
N GLN A 20 0.00 -11.70 -12.53
CA GLN A 20 -0.40 -12.67 -13.53
C GLN A 20 -1.90 -12.94 -13.39
N PHE A 21 -2.61 -12.86 -14.50
CA PHE A 21 -4.03 -13.19 -14.56
C PHE A 21 -4.33 -13.87 -15.90
N MET A 22 -4.93 -15.06 -15.84
CA MET A 22 -5.30 -15.83 -17.03
C MET A 22 -4.17 -15.96 -18.06
N GLY A 23 -2.98 -16.37 -17.60
CA GLY A 23 -1.80 -16.55 -18.45
C GLY A 23 -1.14 -15.25 -18.95
N ARG A 24 -1.76 -14.08 -18.74
CA ARG A 24 -1.18 -12.78 -19.08
C ARG A 24 -0.48 -12.18 -17.89
N THR A 25 0.66 -11.54 -18.16
CA THR A 25 1.40 -10.79 -17.15
C THR A 25 1.36 -9.30 -17.44
N PHE A 26 1.03 -8.50 -16.43
CA PHE A 26 1.00 -7.05 -16.52
C PHE A 26 1.47 -6.43 -15.20
N MET A 27 1.90 -5.19 -15.24
CA MET A 27 2.16 -4.42 -14.03
C MET A 27 0.85 -3.82 -13.52
N GLY A 28 0.65 -3.84 -12.21
CA GLY A 28 -0.54 -3.28 -11.60
C GLY A 28 -0.31 -2.85 -10.17
N ILE A 29 -1.20 -1.98 -9.69
CA ILE A 29 -1.21 -1.56 -8.30
C ILE A 29 -1.68 -2.74 -7.43
N VAL A 30 -0.90 -3.03 -6.40
CA VAL A 30 -1.29 -3.86 -5.26
C VAL A 30 -1.75 -2.92 -4.16
N ARG A 31 -2.98 -3.15 -3.67
CA ARG A 31 -3.55 -2.32 -2.59
C ARG A 31 -2.71 -2.52 -1.35
N SER A 32 -2.01 -1.47 -0.95
CA SER A 32 -1.13 -1.47 0.22
C SER A 32 -1.39 -0.22 1.05
N SER A 33 -1.08 -0.27 2.33
CA SER A 33 -1.10 0.88 3.23
C SER A 33 0.21 0.94 3.99
N PHE A 34 0.63 2.15 4.32
CA PHE A 34 1.88 2.41 5.00
C PHE A 34 1.60 3.40 6.13
N LEU A 35 2.10 3.11 7.32
CA LEU A 35 2.11 4.05 8.45
C LEU A 35 3.47 4.73 8.50
N ILE A 36 3.49 6.05 8.35
CA ILE A 36 4.71 6.86 8.40
C ILE A 36 4.72 7.64 9.72
N GLY A 37 5.78 7.46 10.50
CA GLY A 37 6.00 8.15 11.76
C GLY A 37 6.37 9.62 11.58
N LYS A 38 6.41 10.37 12.68
CA LYS A 38 6.77 11.81 12.69
C LYS A 38 8.19 12.07 12.17
N THR A 39 9.07 11.08 12.24
CA THR A 39 10.45 11.13 11.74
C THR A 39 10.57 10.82 10.23
N GLY A 40 9.45 10.58 9.55
CA GLY A 40 9.43 10.20 8.13
C GLY A 40 9.78 8.73 7.88
N LYS A 41 10.03 7.93 8.92
CA LYS A 41 10.27 6.49 8.80
C LYS A 41 8.96 5.72 8.69
N ILE A 42 8.97 4.67 7.89
CA ILE A 42 7.85 3.70 7.84
C ILE A 42 7.90 2.89 9.13
N GLU A 43 6.80 2.90 9.87
CA GLU A 43 6.65 2.16 11.12
C GLU A 43 5.83 0.89 10.94
N GLU A 44 4.95 0.86 9.93
CA GLU A 44 4.19 -0.34 9.57
C GLU A 44 3.85 -0.37 8.09
N VAL A 45 3.78 -1.60 7.55
CA VAL A 45 3.43 -1.89 6.16
C VAL A 45 2.34 -2.94 6.14
N TRP A 46 1.25 -2.65 5.45
CA TRP A 46 0.20 -3.62 5.14
C TRP A 46 0.19 -3.86 3.61
N PRO A 47 0.83 -4.92 3.11
CA PRO A 47 0.72 -5.32 1.71
C PRO A 47 -0.57 -6.14 1.47
N LEU A 48 -1.04 -6.17 0.20
CA LEU A 48 -2.15 -7.04 -0.24
C LEU A 48 -3.45 -6.86 0.57
N VAL A 49 -3.76 -5.62 0.91
CA VAL A 49 -4.88 -5.25 1.79
C VAL A 49 -6.23 -5.58 1.16
N LYS A 50 -7.11 -6.23 1.93
CA LYS A 50 -8.54 -6.32 1.65
C LYS A 50 -9.24 -5.07 2.19
N ALA A 51 -10.18 -4.49 1.44
CA ALA A 51 -10.89 -3.27 1.89
C ALA A 51 -11.67 -3.49 3.19
N LYS A 52 -12.32 -4.65 3.33
CA LYS A 52 -13.18 -4.93 4.47
C LYS A 52 -12.35 -5.05 5.75
N GLY A 53 -12.69 -4.25 6.76
CA GLY A 53 -12.06 -4.28 8.08
C GLY A 53 -10.71 -3.57 8.20
N HIS A 54 -10.07 -3.21 7.08
CA HIS A 54 -8.75 -2.57 7.10
C HIS A 54 -8.72 -1.20 7.79
N PRO A 55 -9.70 -0.29 7.60
CA PRO A 55 -9.69 0.99 8.30
C PRO A 55 -9.69 0.84 9.83
N ALA A 56 -10.43 -0.15 10.35
CA ALA A 56 -10.47 -0.44 11.79
C ALA A 56 -9.13 -1.00 12.30
N ALA A 57 -8.46 -1.84 11.51
CA ALA A 57 -7.13 -2.35 11.84
C ALA A 57 -6.08 -1.23 11.90
N VAL A 58 -6.10 -0.30 10.92
CA VAL A 58 -5.24 0.88 10.91
C VAL A 58 -5.52 1.78 12.11
N LEU A 59 -6.79 2.04 12.42
CA LEU A 59 -7.16 2.86 13.58
C LEU A 59 -6.69 2.23 14.89
N LYS A 60 -6.91 0.93 15.08
CA LYS A 60 -6.43 0.19 16.26
C LYS A 60 -4.92 0.32 16.42
N ARG A 61 -4.17 0.21 15.32
CA ARG A 61 -2.71 0.38 15.36
C ARG A 61 -2.28 1.78 15.78
N LEU A 62 -2.97 2.80 15.27
CA LEU A 62 -2.71 4.20 15.62
C LEU A 62 -2.98 4.48 17.10
N SER A 63 -3.99 3.83 17.70
CA SER A 63 -4.32 3.97 19.13
C SER A 63 -3.37 3.24 20.07
N GLN A 64 -2.59 2.28 19.58
CA GLN A 64 -1.60 1.51 20.35
C GLN A 64 -0.20 2.13 20.31
N LYS A 65 -0.08 3.32 19.75
CA LYS A 65 1.18 4.03 19.55
C LYS A 65 1.26 5.21 20.52
#